data_AF-A0A8B5YBA2-F1
#
_entry.id   AF-A0A8B5YBA2-F1
#
_cell.length_a   1.000
_cell.length_b   1.000
_cell.length_c   1.000
_cell.angle_alpha   90.00
_cell.angle_beta   90.00
_cell.angle_gamma   90.00
#
_symmetry.space_group_name_H-M   'P 1'
#
loop_
_entity.id
_entity.type
_entity.pdbx_description
1 polymer ?
#
loop_
_entity_poly.entity_id
_entity_poly.type
_entity_poly.pdbx_seq_one_letter_code
_entity_poly.pdbx_strand_id
1 'polypeptide(L)'
;MPRPAKSAALQLIQGNPNKKNTKELAARAKHEKKLKMRSENIKPPTWLDKVAKKEFKRIAALLSEVEILTEADISMLAAYCNAYSQYISITKIIEEDGIMIHTEGQGENGEPIKLIGEEHPLLKRQKNFYDQMKSAANDFGLTPSARAKLAITKTQEEREKTAAEKEFNNV
;
A
#
# COMPACT_ATOMS: atom_id res chain seq x y z
N MET A 1 -2.16 -19.91 -11.46
CA MET A 1 -0.93 -19.23 -11.01
C MET A 1 -0.04 -20.25 -10.31
N PRO A 2 1.29 -20.22 -10.51
CA PRO A 2 2.22 -21.06 -9.77
C PRO A 2 2.09 -20.79 -8.27
N ARG A 3 2.09 -21.82 -7.42
CA ARG A 3 2.12 -21.63 -5.97
C ARG A 3 3.47 -21.00 -5.58
N PRO A 4 3.50 -19.98 -4.71
CA PRO A 4 4.76 -19.41 -4.23
C PRO A 4 5.59 -20.50 -3.54
N ALA A 5 6.91 -20.43 -3.70
CA ALA A 5 7.81 -21.40 -3.11
C ALA A 5 7.78 -21.29 -1.56
N LYS A 6 7.61 -22.43 -0.87
CA LYS A 6 7.72 -22.52 0.59
C LYS A 6 9.02 -21.90 1.10
N SER A 7 9.01 -21.29 2.28
CA SER A 7 10.25 -20.75 2.87
C SER A 7 11.26 -21.87 3.12
N ALA A 8 12.55 -21.52 3.08
CA ALA A 8 13.61 -22.51 3.29
C ALA A 8 13.60 -23.02 4.73
N ALA A 9 13.26 -22.15 5.69
CA ALA A 9 13.11 -22.52 7.09
C ALA A 9 12.00 -23.58 7.29
N LEU A 10 10.84 -23.42 6.64
CA LEU A 10 9.75 -24.39 6.73
C LEU A 10 10.12 -25.74 6.10
N GLN A 11 10.84 -25.72 4.97
CA GLN A 11 11.30 -26.95 4.33
C GLN A 11 12.31 -27.72 5.19
N LEU A 12 13.15 -27.03 5.97
CA LEU A 12 14.06 -27.68 6.93
C LEU A 12 13.29 -28.35 8.08
N ILE A 13 12.26 -27.68 8.61
CA ILE A 13 11.41 -28.23 9.68
C ILE A 13 10.63 -29.46 9.17
N GLN A 14 10.15 -29.44 7.91
CA GLN A 14 9.45 -30.56 7.25
C GLN A 14 10.38 -31.75 6.90
N GLY A 15 11.63 -31.78 7.35
CA GLY A 15 12.56 -32.86 7.02
C GLY A 15 12.96 -32.90 5.54
N ASN A 16 12.86 -31.78 4.83
CA ASN A 16 13.25 -31.64 3.42
C ASN A 16 12.54 -32.65 2.47
N PRO A 17 11.20 -32.55 2.32
CA PRO A 17 10.41 -33.53 1.57
C PRO A 17 10.79 -33.61 0.09
N ASN A 18 11.35 -32.53 -0.46
CA ASN A 18 11.80 -32.44 -1.84
C ASN A 18 13.26 -32.91 -2.04
N LYS A 19 13.90 -33.45 -1.00
CA LYS A 19 15.30 -33.93 -1.02
C LYS A 19 16.29 -32.93 -1.62
N LYS A 20 16.08 -31.64 -1.36
CA LYS A 20 16.99 -30.55 -1.80
C LYS A 20 18.31 -30.61 -1.05
N ASN A 21 19.31 -29.88 -1.53
CA ASN A 21 20.57 -29.75 -0.81
C ASN A 21 20.35 -29.05 0.54
N THR A 22 20.62 -29.75 1.65
CA THR A 22 20.39 -29.24 3.00
C THR A 22 21.31 -28.08 3.36
N LYS A 23 22.54 -28.04 2.85
CA LYS A 23 23.47 -26.92 3.06
C LYS A 23 22.97 -25.65 2.37
N GLU A 24 22.48 -25.80 1.14
CA GLU A 24 21.89 -24.69 0.37
C GLU A 24 20.60 -24.18 1.04
N LEU A 25 19.76 -25.09 1.54
CA LEU A 25 18.52 -24.74 2.23
C LEU A 25 18.79 -24.00 3.55
N ALA A 26 19.79 -24.43 4.33
CA ALA A 26 20.23 -23.74 5.54
C ALA A 26 20.81 -22.35 5.24
N ALA A 27 21.62 -22.23 4.18
CA ALA A 27 22.13 -20.94 3.73
C ALA A 27 20.96 -20.01 3.34
N ARG A 28 20.01 -20.50 2.55
CA ARG A 28 18.81 -19.73 2.16
C ARG A 28 17.98 -19.30 3.37
N ALA A 29 17.75 -20.17 4.35
CA ALA A 29 17.02 -19.82 5.57
C ALA A 29 17.74 -18.70 6.36
N LYS A 30 19.07 -18.73 6.42
CA LYS A 30 19.88 -17.65 7.03
C LYS A 30 19.76 -16.33 6.27
N HIS A 31 19.76 -16.39 4.92
CA HIS A 31 19.54 -15.21 4.08
C HIS A 31 18.12 -14.65 4.23
N GLU A 32 17.09 -15.50 4.27
CA GLU A 32 15.69 -15.11 4.52
C GLU A 32 15.56 -14.39 5.87
N LYS A 33 16.20 -14.89 6.93
CA LYS A 33 16.21 -14.22 8.24
C LYS A 33 16.94 -12.88 8.22
N LYS A 34 18.05 -12.77 7.49
CA LYS A 34 18.83 -11.53 7.35
C LYS A 34 18.10 -10.46 6.52
N LEU A 35 17.21 -10.87 5.61
CA LEU A 35 16.39 -9.99 4.78
C LEU A 35 15.16 -9.43 5.50
N LYS A 36 14.89 -9.84 6.74
CA LYS A 36 13.85 -9.20 7.56
C LYS A 36 14.26 -7.76 7.86
N MET A 37 13.44 -6.83 7.41
CA MET A 37 13.64 -5.40 7.63
C MET A 37 13.24 -5.02 9.05
N ARG A 38 13.82 -3.92 9.54
CA ARG A 38 13.49 -3.28 10.82
C ARG A 38 12.08 -2.70 10.80
N SER A 39 11.45 -2.56 11.96
CA SER A 39 10.09 -2.02 12.11
C SER A 39 9.92 -1.08 13.31
N GLU A 40 11.02 -0.73 13.99
CA GLU A 40 10.97 0.00 15.25
C GLU A 40 10.75 1.52 15.07
N ASN A 41 11.20 2.11 13.95
CA ASN A 41 11.16 3.56 13.75
C ASN A 41 10.22 3.98 12.60
N ILE A 42 8.95 3.60 12.71
CA ILE A 42 7.92 4.05 11.76
C ILE A 42 7.43 5.45 12.15
N LYS A 43 7.96 6.48 11.48
CA LYS A 43 7.58 7.88 11.70
C LYS A 43 7.29 8.58 10.39
N PRO A 44 6.32 9.52 10.38
CA PRO A 44 6.03 10.29 9.18
C PRO A 44 7.23 11.17 8.82
N PRO A 45 7.63 11.23 7.53
CA PRO A 45 8.68 12.14 7.09
C PRO A 45 8.37 13.62 7.38
N THR A 46 9.42 14.41 7.57
CA THR A 46 9.32 15.83 7.94
C THR A 46 8.65 16.68 6.87
N TRP A 47 8.83 16.32 5.60
CA TRP A 47 8.29 17.02 4.42
C TRP A 47 6.77 16.87 4.22
N LEU A 48 6.12 15.94 4.93
CA LEU A 48 4.67 15.80 4.87
C LEU A 48 3.97 16.99 5.53
N ASP A 49 2.86 17.44 4.94
CA ASP A 49 1.99 18.43 5.54
C ASP A 49 1.22 17.87 6.76
N LYS A 50 0.44 18.72 7.43
CA LYS A 50 -0.31 18.34 8.64
C LYS A 50 -1.37 17.26 8.39
N VAL A 51 -2.04 17.29 7.24
CA VAL A 51 -3.10 16.34 6.88
C VAL A 51 -2.48 14.98 6.57
N ALA A 52 -1.44 14.96 5.76
CA ALA A 52 -0.69 13.76 5.42
C ALA A 52 -0.01 13.14 6.65
N LYS A 53 0.56 13.94 7.56
CA LYS A 53 1.12 13.43 8.83
C LYS A 53 0.06 12.77 9.71
N LYS A 54 -1.15 13.32 9.77
CA LYS A 54 -2.26 12.74 10.53
C LYS A 54 -2.66 11.39 9.94
N GLU A 55 -2.79 11.34 8.61
CA GLU A 55 -3.15 10.11 7.90
C GLU A 55 -2.08 9.03 8.02
N PHE A 56 -0.81 9.41 7.92
CA PHE A 56 0.31 8.49 8.11
C PHE A 56 0.25 7.82 9.48
N LYS A 57 0.03 8.59 10.55
CA LYS A 57 -0.08 8.05 11.90
C LYS A 57 -1.28 7.10 12.04
N ARG A 58 -2.42 7.46 11.44
CA ARG A 58 -3.64 6.64 11.45
C ARG A 58 -3.39 5.29 10.77
N ILE A 59 -2.82 5.30 9.56
CA ILE A 59 -2.56 4.07 8.81
C ILE A 59 -1.45 3.25 9.45
N ALA A 60 -0.35 3.88 9.88
CA ALA A 60 0.73 3.19 10.55
C ALA A 60 0.22 2.43 11.80
N ALA A 61 -0.63 3.05 12.62
CA ALA A 61 -1.25 2.37 13.76
C ALA A 61 -2.06 1.13 13.35
N LEU A 62 -2.90 1.23 12.31
CA LEU A 62 -3.68 0.09 11.79
C LEU A 62 -2.78 -1.03 11.24
N LEU A 63 -1.68 -0.67 10.57
CA LEU A 63 -0.76 -1.65 9.98
C LEU A 63 0.16 -2.30 11.01
N SER A 64 0.44 -1.62 12.12
CA SER A 64 1.19 -2.18 13.24
C SER A 64 0.46 -3.34 13.92
N GLU A 65 -0.88 -3.32 13.98
CA GLU A 65 -1.69 -4.42 14.54
C GLU A 65 -1.50 -5.75 13.80
N VAL A 66 -1.11 -5.71 12.53
CA VAL A 66 -0.94 -6.89 11.69
C VAL A 66 0.53 -7.24 11.39
N GLU A 67 1.47 -6.50 11.99
CA GLU A 67 2.93 -6.69 11.89
C GLU A 67 3.49 -6.73 10.46
N ILE A 68 2.86 -6.01 9.52
CA ILE A 68 3.29 -6.03 8.11
C ILE A 68 4.20 -4.86 7.71
N LEU A 69 4.30 -3.83 8.56
CA LEU A 69 4.97 -2.58 8.20
C LEU A 69 6.42 -2.55 8.67
N THR A 70 7.33 -2.19 7.77
CA THR A 70 8.77 -2.06 8.02
C THR A 70 9.29 -0.67 7.69
N GLU A 71 10.51 -0.35 8.09
CA GLU A 71 11.16 0.93 7.76
C GLU A 71 11.32 1.14 6.25
N ALA A 72 11.40 0.06 5.47
CA ALA A 72 11.47 0.14 4.01
C ALA A 72 10.18 0.70 3.38
N ASP A 73 9.06 0.57 4.08
CA ASP A 73 7.74 0.95 3.59
C ASP A 73 7.40 2.44 3.84
N ILE A 74 8.18 3.13 4.67
CA ILE A 74 7.92 4.51 5.10
C ILE A 74 7.74 5.44 3.89
N SER A 75 8.61 5.33 2.88
CA SER A 75 8.56 6.20 1.70
C SER A 75 7.28 6.00 0.89
N MET A 76 6.85 4.74 0.71
CA MET A 76 5.63 4.43 -0.04
C MET A 76 4.38 4.83 0.74
N LEU A 77 4.36 4.60 2.05
CA LEU A 77 3.27 5.06 2.92
C LEU A 77 3.20 6.60 2.95
N ALA A 78 4.34 7.29 2.97
CA ALA A 78 4.38 8.75 2.89
C ALA A 78 3.87 9.27 1.54
N ALA A 79 4.20 8.61 0.43
CA ALA A 79 3.67 8.94 -0.89
C ALA A 79 2.13 8.79 -0.94
N TYR A 80 1.59 7.70 -0.37
CA TYR A 80 0.13 7.54 -0.21
C TYR A 80 -0.48 8.70 0.58
N CYS A 81 0.11 9.04 1.73
CA CYS A 81 -0.43 10.09 2.61
C CYS A 81 -0.36 11.48 1.96
N ASN A 82 0.69 11.73 1.18
CA ASN A 82 0.81 12.95 0.39
C ASN A 82 -0.31 13.02 -0.66
N ALA A 83 -0.51 11.94 -1.42
CA ALA A 83 -1.60 11.88 -2.40
C ALA A 83 -2.98 12.07 -1.75
N TYR A 84 -3.20 11.50 -0.56
CA TYR A 84 -4.41 11.72 0.25
C TYR A 84 -4.65 13.19 0.59
N SER A 85 -3.63 13.88 1.10
CA SER A 85 -3.74 15.31 1.41
C SER A 85 -4.05 16.15 0.17
N GLN A 86 -3.33 15.90 -0.93
CA GLN A 86 -3.52 16.60 -2.20
C GLN A 86 -4.92 16.35 -2.79
N TYR A 87 -5.41 15.10 -2.71
CA TYR A 87 -6.77 14.75 -3.15
C TYR A 87 -7.82 15.55 -2.38
N ILE A 88 -7.72 15.64 -1.05
CA ILE A 88 -8.65 16.42 -0.24
C ILE A 88 -8.58 17.91 -0.61
N SER A 89 -7.37 18.46 -0.74
CA SER A 89 -7.19 19.87 -1.07
C SER A 89 -7.83 20.21 -2.42
N ILE A 90 -7.58 19.39 -3.44
CA ILE A 90 -8.16 19.58 -4.78
C ILE A 90 -9.66 19.38 -4.79
N THR A 91 -10.18 18.42 -4.03
CA THR A 91 -11.62 18.17 -3.94
C THR A 91 -12.36 19.39 -3.43
N LYS A 92 -11.81 20.09 -2.42
CA LYS A 92 -12.40 21.33 -1.90
C LYS A 92 -12.39 22.46 -2.93
N ILE A 93 -11.28 22.63 -3.66
CA ILE A 93 -11.18 23.63 -4.72
C ILE A 93 -12.25 23.37 -5.79
N ILE A 94 -12.40 22.13 -6.26
CA ILE A 94 -13.40 21.77 -7.26
C ILE A 94 -14.84 21.94 -6.73
N GLU A 95 -15.07 21.71 -5.44
CA GLU A 95 -16.37 21.93 -4.79
C GLU A 95 -16.74 23.42 -4.73
N GLU A 96 -15.75 24.30 -4.53
CA GLU A 96 -15.91 25.75 -4.54
C GLU A 96 -16.07 26.32 -5.96
N ASP A 97 -15.20 25.90 -6.89
CA ASP A 97 -15.15 26.41 -8.27
C ASP A 97 -16.23 25.80 -9.19
N GLY A 98 -16.69 24.59 -8.86
CA GLY A 98 -17.55 23.77 -9.71
C GLY A 98 -16.77 22.90 -10.70
N ILE A 99 -17.44 21.86 -11.23
CA ILE A 99 -16.82 20.90 -12.17
C ILE A 99 -16.60 21.45 -13.58
N MET A 100 -17.33 22.51 -13.94
CA MET A 100 -17.22 23.23 -15.21
C MET A 100 -16.87 24.68 -14.90
N ILE A 101 -15.81 25.20 -15.50
CA ILE A 101 -15.41 26.60 -15.38
C ILE A 101 -15.85 27.32 -16.65
N HIS A 102 -16.51 28.46 -16.47
CA HIS A 102 -16.93 29.32 -17.57
C HIS A 102 -15.96 30.50 -17.70
N THR A 103 -15.47 30.72 -18.91
CA THR A 103 -14.69 31.91 -19.22
C THR A 103 -15.63 33.07 -19.52
N GLU A 104 -15.34 34.26 -19.03
CA GLU A 104 -16.08 35.46 -19.41
C GLU A 104 -15.49 36.05 -20.70
N GLY A 105 -16.35 36.44 -21.63
CA GLY A 105 -15.99 37.15 -22.85
C GLY A 105 -16.81 38.41 -23.03
N GLN A 106 -16.47 39.23 -24.02
CA GLN A 106 -17.29 40.38 -24.43
C GLN A 106 -17.96 40.05 -25.76
N GLY A 107 -19.27 40.25 -25.83
CA GLY A 107 -20.01 40.20 -27.09
C GLY A 107 -19.69 41.41 -27.98
N GLU A 108 -20.16 41.40 -29.23
CA GLU A 108 -19.93 42.49 -30.20
C GLU A 108 -20.39 43.88 -29.70
N ASN A 109 -21.32 43.90 -28.76
CA ASN A 109 -21.88 45.11 -28.16
C ASN A 109 -21.20 45.52 -26.83
N GLY A 110 -20.12 44.84 -26.42
CA GLY A 110 -19.43 45.06 -25.14
C GLY A 110 -20.09 44.43 -23.91
N GLU A 111 -21.24 43.78 -24.07
CA GLU A 111 -21.93 43.06 -22.99
C GLU A 111 -21.14 41.80 -22.57
N PRO A 112 -21.04 41.50 -21.26
CA PRO A 112 -20.38 40.28 -20.79
C PRO A 112 -21.20 39.05 -21.18
N ILE A 113 -20.55 38.10 -21.86
CA ILE A 113 -21.11 36.80 -22.21
C ILE A 113 -20.35 35.68 -21.50
N LYS A 114 -21.07 34.68 -20.99
CA LYS A 114 -20.45 33.43 -20.50
C LYS A 114 -20.08 32.57 -21.71
N LEU A 115 -18.79 32.35 -21.91
CA LEU A 115 -18.26 31.48 -22.96
C LEU A 115 -18.36 30.00 -22.55
N ILE A 116 -17.93 29.14 -23.47
CA ILE A 116 -17.88 27.67 -23.37
C ILE A 116 -17.42 27.23 -21.98
N GLY A 117 -18.16 26.30 -21.38
CA GLY A 117 -17.74 25.66 -20.15
C GLY A 117 -16.65 24.63 -20.45
N GLU A 118 -15.48 24.78 -19.83
CA GLU A 118 -14.41 23.77 -19.88
C GLU A 118 -14.39 22.97 -18.57
N GLU A 119 -13.94 21.71 -18.65
CA GLU A 119 -13.74 20.89 -17.45
C GLU A 119 -12.72 21.53 -16.51
N HIS A 120 -13.01 21.50 -15.22
CA HIS A 120 -12.10 22.04 -14.22
C HIS A 120 -10.70 21.39 -14.34
N PRO A 121 -9.60 22.18 -14.50
CA PRO A 121 -8.27 21.66 -14.85
C PRO A 121 -7.70 20.68 -13.80
N LEU A 122 -8.13 20.81 -12.55
CA LEU A 122 -7.73 19.91 -11.46
C LEU A 122 -8.44 18.53 -11.46
N LEU A 123 -9.51 18.30 -12.24
CA LEU A 123 -10.20 17.00 -12.28
C LEU A 123 -9.25 15.85 -12.66
N LYS A 124 -8.41 16.07 -13.68
CA LYS A 124 -7.39 15.10 -14.09
C LYS A 124 -6.39 14.81 -12.97
N ARG A 125 -5.98 15.84 -12.22
CA ARG A 125 -5.03 15.70 -11.12
C ARG A 125 -5.67 15.02 -9.91
N GLN A 126 -6.93 15.30 -9.61
CA GLN A 126 -7.71 14.61 -8.58
C GLN A 126 -7.77 13.10 -8.87
N LYS A 127 -8.12 12.72 -10.11
CA LYS A 127 -8.12 11.32 -10.55
C LYS A 127 -6.75 10.65 -10.36
N ASN A 128 -5.67 11.33 -10.75
CA ASN A 128 -4.31 10.78 -10.60
C ASN A 128 -3.95 10.51 -9.13
N PHE A 129 -4.29 11.40 -8.21
CA PHE A 129 -4.04 11.17 -6.79
C PHE A 129 -4.89 10.03 -6.24
N TYR A 130 -6.16 9.92 -6.67
CA TYR A 130 -7.00 8.78 -6.32
C TYR A 130 -6.40 7.45 -6.81
N ASP A 131 -5.91 7.40 -8.04
CA ASP A 131 -5.29 6.19 -8.61
C ASP A 131 -3.99 5.81 -7.88
N GLN A 132 -3.15 6.79 -7.53
CA GLN A 132 -1.95 6.57 -6.71
C GLN A 132 -2.32 6.01 -5.34
N MET A 133 -3.31 6.60 -4.68
CA MET A 133 -3.82 6.11 -3.39
C MET A 133 -4.36 4.70 -3.53
N LYS A 134 -5.18 4.41 -4.53
CA LYS A 134 -5.77 3.09 -4.76
C LYS A 134 -4.70 2.03 -5.01
N SER A 135 -3.64 2.35 -5.76
CA SER A 135 -2.52 1.44 -6.00
C SER A 135 -1.82 1.09 -4.70
N ALA A 136 -1.32 2.09 -3.97
CA ALA A 136 -0.63 1.87 -2.70
C ALA A 136 -1.54 1.23 -1.63
N ALA A 137 -2.84 1.55 -1.63
CA ALA A 137 -3.81 0.91 -0.74
C ALA A 137 -3.96 -0.60 -0.99
N ASN A 138 -3.78 -1.06 -2.23
CA ASN A 138 -3.79 -2.49 -2.53
C ASN A 138 -2.52 -3.17 -2.03
N ASP A 139 -1.37 -2.51 -2.14
CA ASP A 139 -0.08 -3.05 -1.69
C ASP A 139 -0.04 -3.18 -0.16
N PHE A 140 -0.60 -2.21 0.57
CA PHE A 140 -0.65 -2.20 2.03
C PHE A 140 -1.83 -2.96 2.64
N GLY A 141 -2.74 -3.55 1.85
CA GLY A 141 -3.90 -4.21 2.43
C GLY A 141 -4.95 -3.25 3.02
N LEU A 142 -5.04 -2.01 2.53
CA LEU A 142 -6.01 -1.04 3.03
C LEU A 142 -7.40 -1.23 2.40
N THR A 143 -7.49 -1.93 1.27
CA THR A 143 -8.76 -2.29 0.62
C THR A 143 -9.32 -3.62 1.13
N PRO A 144 -10.65 -3.83 1.17
CA PRO A 144 -11.24 -5.10 1.61
C PRO A 144 -10.72 -6.31 0.83
N SER A 145 -10.55 -6.18 -0.49
CA SER A 145 -10.04 -7.24 -1.34
C SER A 145 -8.56 -7.54 -1.08
N ALA A 146 -7.74 -6.53 -0.82
CA ALA A 146 -6.34 -6.73 -0.44
C ALA A 146 -6.21 -7.38 0.94
N ARG A 147 -7.04 -6.99 1.93
CA ARG A 147 -7.11 -7.67 3.23
C ARG A 147 -7.48 -9.14 3.10
N ALA A 148 -8.48 -9.47 2.28
CA ALA A 148 -8.88 -10.85 2.04
C ALA A 148 -7.72 -11.69 1.45
N LYS A 149 -6.95 -11.12 0.51
CA LYS A 149 -5.76 -11.78 -0.05
C LYS A 149 -4.69 -12.02 1.02
N LEU A 150 -4.38 -11.01 1.84
CA LEU A 150 -3.41 -11.16 2.94
C LEU A 150 -3.84 -12.22 3.95
N ALA A 151 -5.12 -12.27 4.30
CA ALA A 151 -5.67 -13.29 5.21
C ALA A 151 -5.52 -14.70 4.63
N ILE A 152 -5.78 -14.90 3.33
CA ILE A 152 -5.58 -16.18 2.65
C ILE A 152 -4.10 -16.59 2.71
N THR A 153 -3.18 -15.67 2.43
CA THR A 153 -1.74 -15.91 2.49
C THR A 153 -1.29 -16.32 3.90
N LYS A 154 -1.66 -15.55 4.94
CA LYS A 154 -1.34 -15.89 6.34
C LYS A 154 -1.91 -17.25 6.75
N THR A 155 -3.17 -17.53 6.41
CA THR A 155 -3.82 -18.82 6.70
C THR A 155 -3.07 -19.99 6.05
N GLN A 156 -2.59 -19.80 4.81
CA GLN A 156 -1.81 -20.83 4.12
C GLN A 156 -0.46 -21.06 4.82
N GLU A 157 0.24 -19.98 5.20
CA GLU A 157 1.51 -20.07 5.93
C GLU A 157 1.36 -20.78 7.28
N GLU A 158 0.29 -20.49 8.03
CA GLU A 158 -0.02 -21.16 9.30
C GLU A 158 -0.31 -22.65 9.11
N ARG A 159 -1.12 -23.01 8.11
CA ARG A 159 -1.39 -24.43 7.80
C ARG A 159 -0.11 -25.18 7.46
N GLU A 160 0.79 -24.55 6.69
CA GLU A 160 2.08 -25.14 6.31
C GLU A 160 3.03 -25.30 7.51
N LYS A 161 3.02 -24.35 8.45
CA LYS A 161 3.75 -24.44 9.74
C LYS A 161 3.22 -25.57 10.61
N THR A 162 1.92 -25.60 10.88
CA THR A 162 1.30 -26.63 11.73
C THR A 162 1.49 -28.04 11.15
N ALA A 163 1.41 -28.19 9.83
CA ALA A 163 1.71 -29.46 9.17
C ALA A 163 3.18 -29.88 9.38
N ALA A 164 4.12 -28.93 9.27
CA ALA A 164 5.55 -29.19 9.50
C ALA A 164 5.85 -29.64 10.93
N GLU A 165 5.26 -28.97 11.92
CA GLU A 165 5.47 -29.27 13.33
C GLU A 165 4.91 -30.65 13.72
N LYS A 166 3.75 -31.03 13.17
CA LYS A 166 3.16 -32.37 13.38
C LYS A 166 4.00 -33.48 12.76
N GLU A 167 4.56 -33.27 11.57
CA GLU A 167 5.49 -34.22 10.94
C GLU A 167 6.75 -34.40 11.78
N PHE A 168 7.28 -33.31 12.35
CA PHE A 168 8.49 -33.36 13.16
C PHE A 168 8.29 -34.04 14.53
N ASN A 169 7.14 -33.84 15.18
CA ASN A 169 6.85 -34.44 16.50
C ASN A 169 6.42 -35.91 16.44
N ASN A 170 6.11 -36.44 15.25
CA ASN A 170 5.74 -37.85 15.04
C ASN A 170 6.94 -38.73 14.61
N VAL A 171 8.16 -38.19 14.64
CA VAL A 171 9.44 -38.86 14.37
C VAL A 171 10.26 -38.91 15.66
#